data_AF-A0A5B7C1J4-F1
#
_entry.id   AF-A0A5B7C1J4-F1
#
_cell.length_a   1.000
_cell.length_b   1.000
_cell.length_c   1.000
_cell.angle_alpha   90.00
_cell.angle_beta   90.00
_cell.angle_gamma   90.00
#
_symmetry.space_group_name_H-M   'P 1'
#
loop_
_entity.id
_entity.type
_entity.pdbx_description
1 polymer ?
#
loop_
_entity_poly.entity_id
_entity_poly.type
_entity_poly.pdbx_seq_one_letter_code
_entity_poly.pdbx_strand_id
1 'polypeptide(L)'
;EEFKVRINGLVAKAQKVPDEGWVMQDGTPWPGNNTRDHPGMIQVFLGHSGGHDIEGNELPRLVSVSREKHPGFQHHKKAGAMNALVRVSAVLTNGPYMLNLDCDHYINNSKALREAMCFLMDPNLGKSVCYVQFPQRFDGIDRNDRYANRNTVFFDVLHLMMRSHCSCHK
;
A
#
# COMPACT_ATOMS: atom_id res chain seq x y z
N GLU A 1 -8.53 -4.43 -21.94
CA GLU A 1 -7.29 -4.87 -22.60
C GLU A 1 -6.29 -3.77 -22.97
N GLU A 2 -6.67 -2.62 -23.55
CA GLU A 2 -5.69 -1.61 -23.99
C GLU A 2 -4.73 -1.15 -22.88
N PHE A 3 -5.24 -0.88 -21.67
CA PHE A 3 -4.42 -0.52 -20.52
C PHE A 3 -3.35 -1.58 -20.20
N LYS A 4 -3.72 -2.86 -20.21
CA LYS A 4 -2.80 -3.98 -19.98
C LYS A 4 -1.70 -4.02 -21.04
N VAL A 5 -2.05 -3.81 -22.31
CA VAL A 5 -1.08 -3.73 -23.42
C VAL A 5 -0.09 -2.58 -23.20
N ARG A 6 -0.57 -1.40 -22.83
CA ARG A 6 0.28 -0.23 -22.54
C ARG A 6 1.25 -0.49 -21.40
N ILE A 7 0.77 -1.07 -20.29
CA ILE A 7 1.62 -1.43 -19.15
C ILE A 7 2.67 -2.47 -19.55
N ASN A 8 2.29 -3.52 -20.28
CA ASN A 8 3.23 -4.53 -20.78
C ASN A 8 4.31 -3.93 -21.67
N GLY A 9 3.96 -2.95 -22.52
CA GLY A 9 4.93 -2.20 -23.31
C GLY A 9 5.95 -1.44 -22.46
N LEU A 10 5.52 -0.81 -21.37
CA LEU A 10 6.42 -0.13 -20.43
C LEU A 10 7.33 -1.12 -19.70
N VAL A 11 6.80 -2.27 -19.27
CA VAL A 11 7.59 -3.34 -18.63
C VAL A 11 8.67 -3.86 -19.59
N ALA A 12 8.31 -4.14 -20.84
CA ALA A 12 9.26 -4.59 -21.86
C ALA A 12 10.34 -3.54 -22.15
N LYS A 13 9.97 -2.26 -22.22
CA LYS A 13 10.93 -1.15 -22.37
C LYS A 13 11.89 -1.07 -21.18
N ALA A 14 11.39 -1.24 -19.96
CA ALA A 14 12.15 -1.14 -18.72
C ALA A 14 13.23 -2.24 -18.56
N GLN A 15 13.13 -3.35 -19.30
CA GLN A 15 14.14 -4.42 -19.26
C GLN A 15 15.49 -4.00 -19.86
N LYS A 16 15.51 -2.99 -20.74
CA LYS A 16 16.74 -2.46 -21.35
C LYS A 16 17.07 -1.13 -20.71
N VAL A 17 17.99 -1.16 -19.75
CA VAL A 17 18.50 0.05 -19.08
C VAL A 17 19.37 0.83 -20.08
N PRO A 18 19.08 2.12 -20.34
CA PRO A 18 19.93 2.95 -21.21
C PRO A 18 21.30 3.20 -20.58
N ASP A 19 22.36 3.26 -21.39
CA ASP A 19 23.73 3.49 -20.92
C ASP A 19 23.89 4.86 -20.24
N GLU A 20 23.20 5.88 -20.75
CA GLU A 20 23.18 7.24 -20.16
C GLU A 20 22.17 7.39 -19.00
N GLY A 21 21.50 6.30 -18.62
CA GLY A 21 20.48 6.30 -17.59
C GLY A 21 19.08 6.66 -18.11
N TRP A 22 18.10 6.60 -17.20
CA TRP A 22 16.72 6.94 -17.50
C TRP A 22 16.55 8.45 -17.64
N VAL A 23 15.68 8.85 -18.57
CA VAL A 23 15.30 10.23 -18.83
C VAL A 23 13.78 10.32 -18.72
N MET A 24 13.30 11.39 -18.08
CA MET A 24 11.88 11.70 -17.94
C MET A 24 11.28 12.16 -19.28
N GLN A 25 9.96 12.23 -19.37
CA GLN A 25 9.30 12.66 -20.62
C GLN A 25 9.59 14.11 -21.00
N ASP A 26 9.94 14.95 -20.02
CA ASP A 26 10.33 16.36 -20.21
C ASP A 26 11.81 16.52 -20.62
N GLY A 27 12.54 15.42 -20.82
CA GLY A 27 13.94 15.42 -21.21
C GLY A 27 14.93 15.55 -20.05
N THR A 28 14.46 15.69 -18.81
CA THR A 28 15.36 15.78 -17.65
C THR A 28 15.86 14.38 -17.22
N PRO A 29 17.10 14.27 -16.70
CA PRO A 29 17.60 13.00 -16.17
C PRO A 29 16.76 12.50 -14.99
N TRP A 30 16.50 11.20 -14.92
CA TRP A 30 15.79 10.62 -13.80
C TRP A 30 16.63 10.74 -12.51
N PRO A 31 16.12 11.42 -11.47
CA PRO A 31 16.87 11.62 -10.21
C PRO A 31 17.23 10.32 -9.49
N GLY A 32 16.52 9.22 -9.75
CA GLY A 32 16.78 7.90 -9.14
C GLY A 32 17.67 6.97 -9.97
N ASN A 33 18.48 7.49 -10.91
CA ASN A 33 19.36 6.65 -11.74
C ASN A 33 20.38 5.85 -10.91
N ASN A 34 20.89 6.41 -9.81
CA ASN A 34 21.72 5.69 -8.87
C ASN A 34 20.90 5.18 -7.68
N THR A 35 20.66 3.87 -7.62
CA THR A 35 19.83 3.23 -6.58
C THR A 35 20.40 3.31 -5.15
N ARG A 36 21.67 3.66 -5.00
CA ARG A 36 22.39 3.79 -3.72
C ARG A 36 22.56 5.24 -3.27
N ASP A 37 22.39 6.19 -4.19
CA ASP A 37 22.64 7.61 -3.95
C ASP A 37 21.66 8.44 -4.79
N HIS A 38 20.55 8.84 -4.18
CA HIS A 38 19.52 9.60 -4.86
C HIS A 38 18.70 10.44 -3.89
N PRO A 39 18.19 11.62 -4.32
CA PRO A 39 17.34 12.45 -3.48
C PRO A 39 15.99 11.77 -3.19
N GLY A 40 15.31 12.26 -2.16
CA GLY A 40 13.90 11.95 -1.92
C GLY A 40 13.01 12.56 -2.99
N MET A 41 11.93 11.87 -3.36
CA MET A 41 10.97 12.32 -4.37
C MET A 41 9.55 12.12 -3.85
N ILE A 42 8.69 13.11 -4.02
CA ILE A 42 7.26 13.04 -3.69
C ILE A 42 6.48 13.54 -4.90
N GLN A 43 5.54 12.72 -5.39
CA GLN A 43 4.68 13.07 -6.52
C GLN A 43 3.21 12.82 -6.16
N VAL A 44 2.35 13.81 -6.44
CA VAL A 44 0.91 13.74 -6.21
C VAL A 44 0.22 13.60 -7.58
N PHE A 45 -0.54 12.52 -7.78
CA PHE A 45 -1.17 12.20 -9.07
C PHE A 45 -2.67 12.53 -9.15
N LEU A 46 -3.40 12.30 -8.07
CA LEU A 46 -4.87 12.47 -7.97
C LEU A 46 -5.24 13.37 -6.78
N GLY A 47 -6.53 13.65 -6.58
CA GLY A 47 -7.05 14.54 -5.54
C GLY A 47 -7.44 15.91 -6.08
N HIS A 48 -7.60 16.89 -5.17
CA HIS A 48 -8.09 18.23 -5.49
C HIS A 48 -7.35 18.95 -6.62
N SER A 49 -6.03 18.77 -6.70
CA SER A 49 -5.18 19.35 -7.76
C SER A 49 -4.96 18.39 -8.95
N GLY A 50 -5.61 17.23 -8.94
CA GLY A 50 -5.53 16.19 -9.97
C GLY A 50 -6.75 16.17 -10.88
N GLY A 51 -6.88 15.08 -11.65
CA GLY A 51 -8.03 14.86 -12.51
C GLY A 51 -9.29 14.45 -11.75
N HIS A 52 -10.45 14.86 -12.25
CA HIS A 52 -11.76 14.35 -11.84
C HIS A 52 -12.08 13.05 -12.60
N ASP A 53 -13.03 12.27 -12.11
CA ASP A 53 -13.61 11.18 -12.90
C ASP A 53 -14.44 11.73 -14.08
N ILE A 54 -14.99 10.82 -14.90
CA ILE A 54 -15.79 11.17 -16.08
C ILE A 54 -17.10 11.90 -15.74
N GLU A 55 -17.57 11.79 -14.50
CA GLU A 55 -18.78 12.43 -13.99
C GLU A 55 -18.47 13.77 -13.29
N GLY A 56 -17.19 14.12 -13.16
CA GLY A 56 -16.74 15.34 -12.49
C GLY A 56 -16.55 15.20 -10.98
N ASN A 57 -16.52 13.98 -10.43
CA ASN A 57 -16.24 13.77 -9.00
C ASN A 57 -14.74 13.72 -8.73
N GLU A 58 -14.33 14.20 -7.55
CA GLU A 58 -12.94 14.16 -7.11
C GLU A 58 -12.52 12.72 -6.78
N LEU A 59 -11.36 12.31 -7.29
CA LEU A 59 -10.76 11.02 -6.97
C LEU A 59 -9.86 11.11 -5.72
N PRO A 60 -9.73 10.04 -4.92
CA PRO A 60 -8.83 10.03 -3.78
C PRO A 60 -7.38 10.37 -4.17
N ARG A 61 -6.72 11.18 -3.34
CA ARG A 61 -5.33 11.57 -3.56
C ARG A 61 -4.40 10.36 -3.56
N LEU A 62 -3.62 10.20 -4.63
CA LEU A 62 -2.54 9.22 -4.74
C LEU A 62 -1.18 9.93 -4.66
N VAL A 63 -0.40 9.60 -3.63
CA VAL A 63 0.94 10.15 -3.40
C VAL A 63 1.98 9.04 -3.54
N SER A 64 2.91 9.19 -4.48
CA SER A 64 4.09 8.33 -4.60
C SER A 64 5.26 8.95 -3.86
N VAL A 65 5.94 8.15 -3.04
CA VAL A 65 7.05 8.60 -2.20
C VAL A 65 8.25 7.68 -2.44
N SER A 66 9.36 8.27 -2.88
CA SER A 66 10.68 7.64 -2.88
C SER A 66 11.54 8.28 -1.80
N ARG A 67 12.15 7.47 -0.94
CA ARG A 67 13.02 7.96 0.13
C ARG A 67 14.39 8.32 -0.43
N GLU A 68 14.99 9.35 0.12
CA GLU A 68 16.41 9.63 -0.08
C GLU A 68 17.27 8.44 0.35
N LYS A 69 18.35 8.20 -0.39
CA LYS A 69 19.40 7.24 -0.03
C LYS A 69 20.76 7.86 -0.28
N HIS A 70 21.70 7.50 0.58
CA HIS A 70 23.08 7.93 0.52
C HIS A 70 23.99 6.74 0.90
N PRO A 71 25.16 6.60 0.26
CA PRO A 71 26.14 5.58 0.64
C PRO A 71 26.55 5.70 2.11
N GLY A 72 26.69 4.57 2.80
CA GLY A 72 27.08 4.54 4.22
C GLY A 72 25.92 4.65 5.21
N PHE A 73 24.68 4.86 4.75
CA PHE A 73 23.49 4.92 5.62
C PHE A 73 22.68 3.62 5.59
N GLN A 74 22.23 3.16 6.77
CA GLN A 74 21.35 2.00 6.87
C GLN A 74 19.88 2.40 6.64
N HIS A 75 19.22 1.77 5.66
CA HIS A 75 17.87 2.19 5.23
C HIS A 75 16.72 1.33 5.78
N HIS A 76 17.01 0.30 6.58
CA HIS A 76 16.02 -0.54 7.29
C HIS A 76 14.89 -1.14 6.43
N LYS A 77 15.16 -1.40 5.14
CA LYS A 77 14.23 -2.06 4.19
C LYS A 77 12.77 -1.56 4.35
N LYS A 78 11.83 -2.46 4.66
CA LYS A 78 10.40 -2.20 4.83
C LYS A 78 10.09 -1.30 6.04
N ALA A 79 10.74 -1.53 7.18
CA ALA A 79 10.51 -0.73 8.39
C ALA A 79 10.85 0.75 8.16
N GLY A 80 11.98 1.02 7.50
CA GLY A 80 12.35 2.40 7.16
C GLY A 80 11.41 3.04 6.14
N ALA A 81 10.85 2.26 5.20
CA ALA A 81 9.87 2.75 4.24
C ALA A 81 8.54 3.11 4.92
N MET A 82 8.01 2.22 5.76
CA MET A 82 6.77 2.46 6.50
C MET A 82 6.90 3.66 7.43
N ASN A 83 7.99 3.78 8.20
CA ASN A 83 8.20 4.92 9.08
C ASN A 83 8.28 6.26 8.33
N ALA A 84 8.85 6.27 7.13
CA ALA A 84 8.85 7.46 6.28
C ALA A 84 7.44 7.81 5.78
N LEU A 85 6.65 6.81 5.37
CA LEU A 85 5.27 7.01 4.94
C LEU A 85 4.40 7.60 6.07
N VAL A 86 4.56 7.16 7.32
CA VAL A 86 3.87 7.76 8.48
C VAL A 86 4.19 9.24 8.59
N ARG A 87 5.48 9.62 8.52
CA ARG A 87 5.91 11.02 8.63
C ARG A 87 5.41 11.88 7.48
N VAL A 88 5.47 11.37 6.25
CA VAL A 88 4.97 12.10 5.07
C VAL A 88 3.45 12.27 5.15
N SER A 89 2.72 11.21 5.54
CA SER A 89 1.27 11.27 5.73
C SER A 89 0.86 12.31 6.79
N ALA A 90 1.58 12.36 7.93
CA ALA A 90 1.34 13.32 9.00
C ALA A 90 1.42 14.79 8.52
N VAL A 91 2.30 15.08 7.56
CA VAL A 91 2.44 16.42 6.98
C VAL A 91 1.39 16.69 5.90
N LEU A 92 1.10 15.70 5.04
CA LEU A 92 0.27 15.93 3.85
C LEU A 92 -1.24 15.87 4.11
N THR A 93 -1.69 14.97 4.98
CA THR A 93 -3.12 14.73 5.23
C THR A 93 -3.46 14.54 6.71
N ASN A 94 -2.49 14.15 7.53
CA ASN A 94 -2.63 13.92 8.97
C ASN A 94 -3.79 12.97 9.32
N GLY A 95 -3.93 11.87 8.57
CA GLY A 95 -4.98 10.87 8.80
C GLY A 95 -4.83 10.18 10.17
N PRO A 96 -5.92 10.04 10.95
CA PRO A 96 -5.87 9.44 12.29
C PRO A 96 -5.72 7.91 12.27
N TYR A 97 -6.02 7.28 11.13
CA TYR A 97 -5.93 5.83 10.94
C TYR A 97 -5.09 5.53 9.70
N MET A 98 -4.33 4.44 9.76
CA MET A 98 -3.49 3.99 8.65
C MET A 98 -3.80 2.53 8.33
N LEU A 99 -4.00 2.24 7.05
CA LEU A 99 -4.07 0.88 6.53
C LEU A 99 -2.73 0.52 5.89
N ASN A 100 -2.13 -0.58 6.34
CA ASN A 100 -0.95 -1.17 5.70
C ASN A 100 -1.37 -2.33 4.79
N LEU A 101 -0.90 -2.34 3.55
CA LEU A 101 -1.23 -3.35 2.54
C LEU A 101 0.03 -3.68 1.72
N ASP A 102 0.29 -4.97 1.51
CA ASP A 102 1.40 -5.45 0.69
C ASP A 102 1.01 -5.57 -0.78
N CYS A 103 1.98 -5.53 -1.69
CA CYS A 103 1.74 -5.45 -3.14
C CYS A 103 1.11 -6.70 -3.78
N ASP A 104 1.17 -7.83 -3.08
CA ASP A 104 0.56 -9.10 -3.44
C ASP A 104 -0.85 -9.28 -2.85
N HIS A 105 -1.36 -8.27 -2.12
CA HIS A 105 -2.69 -8.25 -1.54
C HIS A 105 -3.52 -7.11 -2.13
N TYR A 106 -4.81 -7.35 -2.31
CA TYR A 106 -5.77 -6.33 -2.73
C TYR A 106 -7.03 -6.37 -1.85
N ILE A 107 -7.74 -5.26 -1.80
CA ILE A 107 -9.02 -5.17 -1.08
C ILE A 107 -10.10 -5.82 -1.94
N ASN A 108 -10.61 -6.97 -1.51
CA ASN A 108 -11.64 -7.72 -2.23
C ASN A 108 -13.08 -7.29 -1.89
N ASN A 109 -13.28 -6.53 -0.82
CA ASN A 109 -14.58 -6.06 -0.36
C ASN A 109 -14.49 -4.56 -0.02
N SER A 110 -15.25 -3.73 -0.74
CA SER A 110 -15.28 -2.28 -0.53
C SER A 110 -15.80 -1.86 0.85
N LYS A 111 -16.45 -2.76 1.59
CA LYS A 111 -16.93 -2.52 2.97
C LYS A 111 -15.87 -2.74 4.04
N ALA A 112 -14.72 -3.36 3.73
CA ALA A 112 -13.73 -3.73 4.73
C ALA A 112 -13.26 -2.54 5.58
N LEU A 113 -13.03 -1.38 4.94
CA LEU A 113 -12.67 -0.15 5.65
C LEU A 113 -13.78 0.30 6.60
N ARG A 114 -15.05 0.29 6.14
CA ARG A 114 -16.20 0.66 6.95
C ARG A 114 -16.38 -0.29 8.15
N GLU A 115 -16.16 -1.58 7.96
CA GLU A 115 -16.20 -2.58 9.03
C GLU A 115 -15.11 -2.34 10.08
N ALA A 116 -13.90 -1.96 9.66
CA ALA A 116 -12.83 -1.59 10.60
C ALA A 116 -13.23 -0.37 11.45
N MET A 117 -13.88 0.63 10.84
CA MET A 117 -14.34 1.81 11.55
C MET A 117 -15.37 1.49 12.64
N CYS A 118 -16.20 0.46 12.48
CA CYS A 118 -17.14 0.04 13.52
C CYS A 118 -16.43 -0.28 14.85
N PHE A 119 -15.24 -0.87 14.81
CA PHE A 119 -14.46 -1.18 16.02
C PHE A 119 -13.67 0.04 16.52
N LEU A 120 -13.05 0.79 15.60
CA LEU A 120 -12.19 1.93 15.95
C LEU A 120 -12.99 3.14 16.46
N MET A 121 -14.24 3.29 16.02
CA MET A 121 -15.12 4.41 16.40
C MET A 121 -16.16 4.03 17.47
N ASP A 122 -16.09 2.82 18.03
CA ASP A 122 -16.96 2.45 19.15
C ASP A 122 -16.65 3.34 20.37
N PRO A 123 -17.63 4.04 20.97
CA PRO A 123 -17.38 4.95 22.10
C PRO A 123 -16.80 4.26 23.35
N ASN A 124 -17.10 2.98 23.54
CA ASN A 124 -16.70 2.18 24.68
C ASN A 124 -15.38 1.44 24.41
N LEU A 125 -15.25 0.86 23.21
CA LEU A 125 -14.14 0.00 22.84
C LEU A 125 -13.04 0.72 22.05
N GLY A 126 -13.39 1.66 21.18
CA GLY A 126 -12.45 2.26 20.22
C GLY A 126 -11.21 2.90 20.86
N LYS A 127 -11.36 3.43 22.09
CA LYS A 127 -10.26 4.03 22.87
C LYS A 127 -9.17 3.03 23.28
N SER A 128 -9.47 1.73 23.34
CA SER A 128 -8.50 0.68 23.68
C SER A 128 -8.02 -0.13 22.47
N VAL A 129 -8.59 0.12 21.27
CA VAL A 129 -8.23 -0.59 20.05
C VAL A 129 -7.10 0.16 19.33
N CYS A 130 -5.95 -0.50 19.19
CA CYS A 130 -4.80 0.05 18.46
C CYS A 130 -4.82 -0.27 16.97
N TYR A 131 -5.36 -1.44 16.58
CA TYR A 131 -5.47 -1.86 15.19
C TYR A 131 -6.57 -2.92 15.02
N VAL A 132 -7.11 -3.03 13.81
CA VAL A 132 -8.04 -4.09 13.41
C VAL A 132 -7.33 -4.98 12.39
N GLN A 133 -7.09 -6.24 12.76
CA GLN A 133 -6.46 -7.20 11.87
C GLN A 133 -7.52 -7.96 11.05
N PHE A 134 -7.30 -7.98 9.73
CA PHE A 134 -8.07 -8.77 8.79
C PHE A 134 -7.35 -10.10 8.51
N PRO A 135 -8.08 -11.21 8.38
CA PRO A 135 -7.50 -12.47 7.94
C PRO A 135 -7.02 -12.34 6.49
N GLN A 136 -5.79 -12.75 6.21
CA GLN A 136 -5.25 -12.81 4.86
C GLN A 136 -5.69 -14.12 4.21
N ARG A 137 -6.18 -14.04 2.97
CA ARG A 137 -6.61 -15.20 2.18
C ARG A 137 -5.90 -15.14 0.83
N PHE A 138 -5.44 -16.30 0.36
CA PHE A 138 -4.71 -16.43 -0.89
C PHE A 138 -5.57 -17.14 -1.93
N ASP A 139 -5.51 -16.65 -3.16
CA ASP A 139 -6.18 -17.24 -4.32
C ASP A 139 -5.25 -18.23 -5.05
N GLY A 140 -5.80 -18.97 -6.01
CA GLY A 140 -5.01 -19.86 -6.88
C GLY A 140 -4.47 -21.12 -6.20
N ILE A 141 -5.05 -21.52 -5.08
CA ILE A 141 -4.61 -22.70 -4.33
C ILE A 141 -5.15 -23.98 -4.99
N ASP A 142 -4.23 -24.89 -5.31
CA ASP A 142 -4.57 -26.20 -5.86
C ASP A 142 -5.52 -26.98 -4.93
N ARG A 143 -6.36 -27.83 -5.51
CA ARG A 143 -7.35 -28.62 -4.74
C ARG A 143 -6.70 -29.48 -3.66
N ASN A 144 -5.49 -29.99 -3.91
CA ASN A 144 -4.80 -30.85 -2.95
C ASN A 144 -4.08 -30.06 -1.86
N ASP A 145 -3.90 -28.74 -2.01
CA ASP A 145 -3.21 -27.83 -1.10
C ASP A 145 -2.00 -28.48 -0.39
N ARG A 146 -1.14 -29.15 -1.18
CA ARG A 146 -0.05 -29.98 -0.64
C ARG A 146 0.94 -29.18 0.22
N TYR A 147 1.02 -27.87 0.00
CA TYR A 147 1.87 -26.95 0.73
C TYR A 147 1.15 -26.23 1.88
N ALA A 148 -0.12 -26.54 2.14
CA ALA A 148 -0.95 -25.92 3.17
C ALA A 148 -0.97 -24.37 3.10
N ASN A 149 -0.95 -23.84 1.88
CA ASN A 149 -0.86 -22.40 1.62
C ASN A 149 -2.12 -21.64 2.02
N ARG A 150 -3.26 -22.34 2.23
CA ARG A 150 -4.46 -21.72 2.81
C ARG A 150 -4.23 -21.16 4.20
N ASN A 151 -3.36 -21.80 4.97
CA ASN A 151 -3.04 -21.49 6.37
C ASN A 151 -4.29 -21.19 7.22
N THR A 152 -5.42 -21.83 6.91
CA THR A 152 -6.73 -21.55 7.50
C THR A 152 -6.74 -21.84 8.99
N VAL A 153 -6.01 -22.86 9.45
CA VAL A 153 -5.93 -23.19 10.89
C VAL A 153 -5.35 -22.02 11.70
N PHE A 154 -4.30 -21.35 11.21
CA PHE A 154 -3.72 -20.21 11.90
C PHE A 154 -4.65 -19.00 11.88
N PHE A 155 -5.20 -18.65 10.71
CA PHE A 155 -6.03 -17.46 10.57
C PHE A 155 -7.45 -17.61 11.13
N ASP A 156 -7.99 -18.82 11.16
CA ASP A 156 -9.33 -19.06 11.69
C ASP A 156 -9.24 -19.41 13.18
N VAL A 157 -8.47 -20.41 13.58
CA VAL A 157 -8.51 -20.90 14.98
C VAL A 157 -7.74 -19.96 15.93
N LEU A 158 -6.52 -19.57 15.58
CA LEU A 158 -5.68 -18.76 16.48
C LEU A 158 -6.08 -17.27 16.47
N HIS A 159 -6.50 -16.76 15.31
CA HIS A 159 -6.90 -15.35 15.20
C HIS A 159 -8.32 -15.07 15.75
N LEU A 160 -9.24 -16.05 15.72
CA LEU A 160 -10.51 -15.96 16.44
C LEU A 160 -10.29 -15.77 17.95
N MET A 161 -9.28 -16.43 18.55
CA MET A 161 -8.93 -16.21 19.95
C MET A 161 -8.49 -14.77 20.25
N MET A 162 -7.79 -14.09 19.34
CA MET A 162 -7.45 -12.66 19.51
C MET A 162 -8.62 -11.71 19.25
N ARG A 163 -9.62 -12.12 18.47
CA ARG A 163 -10.90 -11.38 18.31
C ARG A 163 -11.89 -11.58 19.47
N SER A 164 -11.64 -12.56 20.35
CA SER A 164 -12.60 -12.96 21.40
C SER A 164 -12.82 -11.92 22.50
N HIS A 165 -12.05 -10.83 22.54
CA HIS A 165 -12.32 -9.70 23.45
C HIS A 165 -13.24 -8.62 22.86
N CYS A 166 -13.75 -8.79 21.64
CA CYS A 166 -14.66 -7.83 21.01
C CYS A 166 -15.85 -8.56 20.37
N SER A 167 -16.67 -9.21 21.20
CA SER A 167 -17.99 -9.66 20.77
C SER A 167 -18.93 -8.45 20.75
N CYS A 168 -19.01 -7.76 19.60
CA CYS A 168 -20.08 -6.81 19.33
C CYS A 168 -21.36 -7.62 19.17
N HIS A 169 -22.14 -7.76 20.23
CA HIS A 169 -23.51 -8.25 20.12
C HIS A 169 -24.34 -7.24 19.31
N LYS A 170 -25.10 -7.78 18.35
CA LYS A 170 -26.21 -7.07 17.70
C LYS A 170 -27.27 -6.69 18.72
#